data_AF-A0A4R3N3Y1-F1
#
_entry.id   AF-A0A4R3N3Y1-F1
#
_cell.length_a   1.000
_cell.length_b   1.000
_cell.length_c   1.000
_cell.angle_alpha   90.00
_cell.angle_beta   90.00
_cell.angle_gamma   90.00
#
_symmetry.space_group_name_H-M   'P 1'
#
loop_
_entity.id
_entity.type
_entity.pdbx_description
1 polymer ?
#
loop_
_entity_poly.entity_id
_entity_poly.type
_entity_poly.pdbx_seq_one_letter_code
_entity_poly.pdbx_strand_id
1 'polypeptide(L)' 'MLAVQLPSEFEECLIDLAQAAGQTESDYVLDVLLEHLHDAQALRIAEQRLQDLRDGRSETVPLEQVMRDYGLEN' A
#
# COMPACT_ATOMS: atom_id res chain seq x y z
N MET A 1 8.70 -13.15 16.49
CA MET A 1 9.62 -12.06 16.86
C MET A 1 10.63 -11.90 15.75
N LEU A 2 10.48 -10.83 14.97
CA LEU A 2 11.47 -10.37 14.00
C LEU A 2 12.26 -9.25 14.69
N ALA A 3 13.57 -9.36 14.76
CA ALA A 3 14.43 -8.30 15.28
C ALA A 3 15.12 -7.64 14.09
N VAL A 4 14.83 -6.36 13.87
CA VAL A 4 15.46 -5.55 12.82
C VAL A 4 16.29 -4.48 13.52
N GLN A 5 17.54 -4.31 13.09
CA GLN A 5 18.36 -3.20 13.55
C GLN A 5 18.00 -1.98 12.72
N LEU A 6 17.49 -0.95 13.38
CA LEU A 6 17.24 0.35 12.79
C LEU A 6 18.43 1.27 13.08
N PRO A 7 18.81 2.16 12.15
CA PRO A 7 19.75 3.22 12.48
C PRO A 7 19.15 4.13 13.57
N SER A 8 19.97 4.64 14.48
CA SER A 8 19.51 5.40 15.66
C SER A 8 18.68 6.64 15.32
N GLU A 9 18.93 7.27 14.18
CA GLU A 9 18.14 8.40 13.67
C GLU A 9 16.68 8.02 13.34
N PHE A 10 16.43 6.77 12.94
CA PHE A 10 15.07 6.28 12.69
C PHE A 10 14.35 5.89 13.97
N GLU A 11 15.08 5.35 14.96
CA GLU A 11 14.51 5.02 16.28
C GLU A 11 13.93 6.26 16.96
N GLU A 12 14.70 7.36 17.03
CA GLU A 12 14.23 8.63 17.60
C GLU A 12 12.98 9.16 16.88
N CYS A 13 13.00 9.13 15.55
CA CYS A 13 11.86 9.57 14.73
C CYS A 13 10.60 8.72 14.97
N LEU A 14 10.74 7.40 15.08
CA LEU A 14 9.63 6.49 15.33
C LEU A 14 9.03 6.67 16.72
N ILE A 15 9.86 6.95 17.73
CA ILE A 15 9.39 7.24 19.09
C ILE A 15 8.55 8.53 19.08
N ASP A 16 9.02 9.59 18.43
CA ASP A 16 8.31 10.87 18.36
C ASP A 16 6.97 10.73 17.61
N LEU A 17 6.96 9.99 16.50
CA LEU A 17 5.75 9.73 15.72
C LEU A 17 4.74 8.86 16.49
N ALA A 18 5.20 7.81 17.18
CA ALA A 18 4.34 6.97 18.00
C ALA A 18 3.72 7.75 19.16
N GLN A 19 4.49 8.61 19.82
CA GLN A 19 3.99 9.49 20.88
C GLN A 19 2.94 10.47 20.36
N ALA A 20 3.17 11.08 19.18
CA ALA A 20 2.20 11.96 18.55
C ALA A 20 0.90 11.24 18.17
N ALA A 21 0.99 9.96 17.78
CA ALA A 21 -0.16 9.10 17.47
C ALA A 21 -0.85 8.52 18.71
N GLY A 22 -0.26 8.65 19.91
CA GLY A 22 -0.77 8.04 21.14
C GLY A 22 -0.64 6.51 21.18
N GLN A 23 0.29 5.94 20.40
CA GLN A 23 0.55 4.52 20.28
C GLN A 23 1.89 4.14 20.93
N THR A 24 2.09 2.85 21.17
CA THR A 24 3.43 2.36 21.53
C THR A 24 4.32 2.34 20.29
N GLU A 25 5.64 2.49 20.46
CA GLU A 25 6.60 2.43 19.36
C GLU A 25 6.44 1.14 18.53
N SER A 26 6.27 -0.01 19.21
CA SER A 26 6.10 -1.30 18.55
C SER A 26 4.82 -1.39 17.72
N ASP A 27 3.70 -0.84 18.21
CA ASP A 27 2.43 -0.84 17.48
C ASP A 27 2.50 0.11 16.28
N TYR A 28 3.06 1.30 16.47
CA TYR A 28 3.23 2.29 15.40
C TYR A 28 4.14 1.76 14.29
N VAL A 29 5.28 1.15 14.64
CA VAL A 29 6.19 0.52 13.66
C VAL A 29 5.47 -0.58 12.89
N LEU A 30 4.65 -1.39 13.56
CA LEU A 30 3.90 -2.44 12.89
C LEU A 30 2.88 -1.87 11.89
N ASP A 31 2.11 -0.85 12.29
CA ASP A 31 1.13 -0.20 11.43
C ASP A 31 1.78 0.41 10.18
N VAL A 32 2.87 1.17 10.37
CA VAL A 32 3.64 1.78 9.27
C VAL A 32 4.21 0.72 8.33
N LEU A 33 4.77 -0.37 8.87
CA LEU A 33 5.27 -1.48 8.06
C LEU A 33 4.16 -2.17 7.26
N LEU A 34 3.00 -2.38 7.87
CA LEU A 34 1.84 -3.00 7.20
C LEU A 34 1.31 -2.10 6.08
N GLU A 35 1.20 -0.80 6.31
CA GLU A 35 0.77 0.18 5.31
C GLU A 35 1.76 0.21 4.13
N HIS A 36 3.06 0.34 4.40
CA HIS A 36 4.07 0.33 3.34
C HIS A 36 4.11 -0.99 2.57
N LEU A 37 3.92 -2.13 3.23
CA LEU A 37 3.83 -3.42 2.55
C LEU A 37 2.57 -3.50 1.67
N HIS A 38 1.45 -2.93 2.12
CA HIS A 38 0.23 -2.86 1.34
C HIS A 38 0.43 -2.03 0.07
N ASP A 39 1.02 -0.84 0.20
CA ASP A 39 1.31 0.04 -0.93
C ASP A 39 2.28 -0.58 -1.92
N ALA A 40 3.36 -1.22 -1.42
CA ALA A 40 4.32 -1.93 -2.26
C ALA A 40 3.66 -3.08 -3.04
N GLN A 41 2.72 -3.80 -2.41
CA GLN A 41 1.95 -4.84 -3.09
C GLN A 41 0.98 -4.27 -4.12
N ALA A 42 0.31 -3.16 -3.82
CA ALA A 42 -0.60 -2.49 -4.73
C ALA A 42 0.14 -2.02 -5.99
N LEU A 43 1.31 -1.40 -5.84
CA LEU A 43 2.16 -1.00 -6.96
C LEU A 43 2.56 -2.20 -7.81
N ARG A 44 3.06 -3.27 -7.19
CA ARG A 44 3.45 -4.50 -7.92
C ARG A 44 2.27 -5.11 -8.70
N ILE A 45 1.07 -5.11 -8.13
CA ILE A 45 -0.14 -5.60 -8.82
C ILE A 45 -0.47 -4.70 -10.02
N ALA A 46 -0.39 -3.38 -9.86
CA ALA A 46 -0.63 -2.43 -10.94
C ALA A 46 0.38 -2.61 -12.09
N GLU A 47 1.67 -2.77 -11.77
CA GLU A 47 2.72 -3.03 -12.75
C GLU A 47 2.48 -4.35 -13.50
N GLN A 48 2.12 -5.41 -12.79
CA GLN A 48 1.79 -6.69 -13.42
C GLN A 48 0.59 -6.56 -14.37
N ARG A 49 -0.48 -5.87 -13.96
CA ARG A 49 -1.67 -5.64 -14.79
C ARG A 49 -1.33 -4.87 -16.07
N LEU A 50 -0.48 -3.85 -15.94
CA LEU A 50 0.00 -3.07 -17.09
C LEU A 50 0.85 -3.93 -18.04
N GLN A 51 1.69 -4.82 -17.49
CA GLN A 51 2.47 -5.74 -18.31
C GLN A 51 1.60 -6.76 -19.03
N ASP A 52 0.60 -7.33 -18.34
CA ASP A 52 -0.37 -8.25 -18.96
C ASP A 52 -1.14 -7.58 -20.10
N LEU A 53 -1.50 -6.30 -19.95
CA LEU A 53 -2.15 -5.53 -21.00
C LEU A 53 -1.24 -5.34 -22.21
N ARG A 54 0.04 -4.97 -21.97
CA ARG A 54 1.04 -4.80 -23.03
C ARG A 54 1.35 -6.09 -23.78
N ASP A 55 1.32 -7.22 -23.07
CA ASP A 55 1.58 -8.55 -23.62
C ASP A 55 0.33 -9.17 -24.27
N GLY A 56 -0.81 -8.47 -24.28
CA GLY A 56 -2.07 -8.97 -24.84
C GLY A 56 -2.70 -10.11 -24.03
N ARG A 57 -2.31 -10.28 -22.76
CA ARG A 57 -2.91 -11.25 -21.82
C ARG A 57 -4.13 -10.69 -21.09
N SER A 58 -4.42 -9.40 -21.22
CA SER A 58 -5.61 -8.76 -20.65
C SER A 58 -6.20 -7.73 -21.62
N GLU A 59 -7.47 -7.39 -21.41
CA GLU A 59 -8.23 -6.46 -22.23
C GLU A 59 -8.69 -5.26 -21.40
N THR A 60 -8.90 -4.12 -22.07
CA THR A 60 -9.50 -2.93 -21.45
C THR A 60 -11.02 -2.97 -21.59
N VAL A 61 -11.74 -2.56 -20.55
CA VAL A 61 -13.19 -2.32 -20.62
C VAL A 61 -13.45 -0.82 -20.70
N PRO A 62 -14.34 -0.34 -21.58
CA PRO A 62 -14.72 1.07 -21.61
C PRO A 62 -15.30 1.54 -20.27
N LEU A 63 -14.91 2.74 -19.82
CA LEU A 63 -15.37 3.28 -18.54
C LEU A 63 -16.91 3.35 -18.45
N GLU A 64 -17.58 3.74 -19.53
CA GLU A 64 -19.05 3.78 -19.61
C GLU A 64 -19.68 2.43 -19.26
N GLN A 65 -19.13 1.33 -19.79
CA GLN A 65 -19.63 -0.01 -19.50
C GLN A 65 -19.42 -0.36 -18.02
N VAL A 66 -18.25 -0.04 -17.45
CA VAL A 66 -18.01 -0.25 -16.01
C VAL A 66 -19.00 0.54 -15.16
N MET A 67 -19.25 1.81 -15.50
CA MET A 67 -20.21 2.63 -14.75
C MET A 67 -21.62 2.03 -14.81
N ARG A 68 -22.03 1.51 -15.97
CA ARG A 68 -23.29 0.79 -16.15
C ARG A 68 -23.40 -0.44 -15.27
N ASP A 69 -22.41 -1.33 -15.39
CA ASP A 69 -22.42 -2.66 -14.79
C ASP A 69 -22.45 -2.58 -13.26
N TYR A 70 -21.91 -1.50 -12.69
CA TYR A 70 -21.87 -1.25 -11.25
C TYR A 70 -22.86 -0.19 -10.75
N GLY A 71 -23.76 0.33 -11.62
CA GLY A 71 -24.76 1.33 -11.22
C GLY A 71 -24.17 2.66 -10.74
N LEU A 72 -23.01 3.05 -11.28
CA LEU A 72 -22.31 4.30 -10.98
C LEU A 72 -22.66 5.43 -11.97
N GLU A 73 -23.57 5.16 -12.91
CA GLU A 73 -24.15 6.18 -13.81
C GLU A 73 -25.08 7.09 -13.00
N ASN A 74 -24.65 8.34 -12.72
CA ASN A 74 -25.48 9.40 -12.14
C ASN A 74 -25.39 10.66 -13.00
#